data_AF-A0A932N2X1-F1
#
_entry.id   AF-A0A932N2X1-F1
#
_cell.length_a   1.000
_cell.length_b   1.000
_cell.length_c   1.000
_cell.angle_alpha   90.00
_cell.angle_beta   90.00
_cell.angle_gamma   90.00
#
_symmetry.space_group_name_H-M   'P 1'
#
loop_
_entity.id
_entity.type
_entity.pdbx_description
1 polymer ?
#
loop_
_entity_poly.entity_id
_entity_poly.type
_entity_poly.pdbx_seq_one_letter_code
_entity_poly.pdbx_strand_id
1 'polypeptide(L)'
;MWEFDRSGRYSHVWGDTILLAFVTTLRHPHNSHDYAGVERLLYESLSSISQQTSDAYRIVIVGNRRPQFELPPRTQFVEVDFDPPSQLAGPCTGLSPVIWDKGTKSGVALAALRKTPPDFVMFFDADDFVHRNVAAHVDENPDSPGWVVKRGYMYSPRRNAYVRRRRLHRICGTSFIIPFGAYRVPECLDVDASQEAIAEAFGYDVLQRALAGHRYQLNWWQDHGRTLQTLPFEGAVYRVETGENHSGNRLLGPCRPYRQHLLDDFAVRSSKPRAATWWSSIGGPAWRPDLRPRRPSFLRAPQPVLHGPGPSGALAGPLGNTP
;
A
#
# COMPACT_ATOMS: atom_id res chain seq x y z
N MET A 1 -27.77 -0.20 -7.99
CA MET A 1 -28.33 0.31 -9.27
C MET A 1 -27.81 1.72 -9.44
N TRP A 2 -27.09 2.03 -10.52
CA TRP A 2 -26.52 3.37 -10.72
C TRP A 2 -27.61 4.31 -11.19
N GLU A 3 -27.97 5.31 -10.37
CA GLU A 3 -28.87 6.37 -10.79
C GLU A 3 -28.09 7.66 -11.05
N PHE A 4 -28.47 8.33 -12.14
CA PHE A 4 -27.88 9.57 -12.60
C PHE A 4 -28.71 10.72 -12.03
N ASP A 5 -28.18 11.46 -11.06
CA ASP A 5 -28.86 12.68 -10.62
C ASP A 5 -28.54 13.86 -11.54
N ARG A 6 -29.45 14.83 -11.60
CA ARG A 6 -29.36 15.99 -12.51
C ARG A 6 -28.23 16.98 -12.15
N SER A 7 -27.42 16.70 -11.12
CA SER A 7 -26.28 17.53 -10.68
C SER A 7 -24.91 16.99 -11.08
N GLY A 8 -24.86 15.90 -11.86
CA GLY A 8 -23.60 15.30 -12.32
C GLY A 8 -22.82 14.58 -11.21
N ARG A 9 -23.51 14.22 -10.11
CA ARG A 9 -22.93 13.46 -8.99
C ARG A 9 -23.37 12.01 -9.07
N TYR A 10 -22.40 11.11 -8.95
CA TYR A 10 -22.68 9.69 -8.74
C TYR A 10 -23.21 9.51 -7.30
N SER A 11 -24.50 9.24 -7.15
CA SER A 11 -25.08 8.79 -5.89
C SER A 11 -25.38 7.30 -6.00
N HIS A 12 -24.67 6.51 -5.19
CA HIS A 12 -24.87 5.06 -5.13
C HIS A 12 -25.63 4.74 -3.84
N VAL A 13 -26.85 4.21 -3.98
CA VAL A 13 -27.58 3.64 -2.84
C VAL A 13 -27.09 2.20 -2.70
N TRP A 14 -26.07 1.99 -1.87
CA TRP A 14 -25.78 0.66 -1.35
C TRP A 14 -26.93 0.33 -0.38
N GLY A 15 -27.63 -0.79 -0.60
CA GLY A 15 -28.59 -1.29 0.39
C GLY A 15 -27.86 -1.84 1.63
N ASP A 16 -28.37 -2.91 2.24
CA ASP A 16 -27.76 -3.61 3.38
C ASP A 16 -26.39 -4.30 3.07
N THR A 17 -25.71 -3.94 1.99
CA THR A 17 -24.45 -4.56 1.53
C THR A 17 -23.24 -3.93 2.19
N ILE A 18 -22.35 -4.75 2.74
CA ILE A 18 -21.11 -4.29 3.37
C ILE A 18 -20.11 -3.86 2.31
N LEU A 19 -19.65 -2.62 2.38
CA LEU A 19 -18.76 -2.04 1.38
C LEU A 19 -17.29 -2.08 1.85
N LEU A 20 -16.45 -2.78 1.08
CA LEU A 20 -14.99 -2.72 1.24
C LEU A 20 -14.37 -1.61 0.37
N ALA A 21 -13.61 -0.70 0.98
CA ALA A 21 -12.77 0.23 0.22
C ALA A 21 -11.32 -0.31 0.12
N PHE A 22 -10.88 -0.60 -1.11
CA PHE A 22 -9.46 -0.79 -1.40
C PHE A 22 -8.81 0.57 -1.58
N VAL A 23 -7.75 0.84 -0.81
CA VAL A 23 -7.06 2.13 -0.81
C VAL A 23 -5.60 1.95 -1.17
N THR A 24 -5.12 2.70 -2.15
CA THR A 24 -3.69 2.78 -2.44
C THR A 24 -3.24 4.22 -2.68
N THR A 25 -1.93 4.40 -2.66
CA THR A 25 -1.29 5.69 -2.91
C THR A 25 -0.25 5.51 -3.99
N LEU A 26 -0.15 6.50 -4.88
CA LEU A 26 0.95 6.59 -5.83
C LEU A 26 2.01 7.51 -5.27
N ARG A 27 3.24 7.04 -5.37
CA ARG A 27 4.42 7.84 -5.04
C ARG A 27 4.51 9.08 -5.93
N HIS A 28 5.15 10.11 -5.42
CA HIS A 28 5.42 11.31 -6.21
C HIS A 28 6.28 10.98 -7.46
N PRO A 29 5.97 11.50 -8.66
CA PRO A 29 6.74 11.25 -9.89
C PRO A 29 8.24 11.53 -9.78
N HIS A 30 8.62 12.65 -9.16
CA HIS A 30 10.02 13.01 -8.90
C HIS A 30 10.82 11.92 -8.17
N ASN A 31 10.16 11.19 -7.27
CA ASN A 31 10.83 10.14 -6.51
C ASN A 31 10.76 8.78 -7.19
N SER A 32 10.25 8.66 -8.43
CA SER A 32 10.30 7.44 -9.24
C SER A 32 11.51 7.39 -10.16
N HIS A 33 11.98 6.19 -10.50
CA HIS A 33 12.98 6.03 -11.54
C HIS A 33 12.30 5.92 -12.91
N ASP A 34 11.20 5.18 -12.98
CA ASP A 34 10.37 5.00 -14.16
C ASP A 34 8.88 5.10 -13.75
N TYR A 35 8.28 6.27 -13.96
CA TYR A 35 6.88 6.46 -13.60
C TYR A 35 5.91 5.69 -14.51
N ALA A 36 6.25 5.45 -15.77
CA ALA A 36 5.46 4.57 -16.62
C ALA A 36 5.49 3.13 -16.08
N GLY A 37 6.64 2.73 -15.53
CA GLY A 37 6.79 1.52 -14.71
C GLY A 37 5.85 1.50 -13.51
N VAL A 38 5.77 2.59 -12.73
CA VAL A 38 4.82 2.74 -11.62
C VAL A 38 3.37 2.60 -12.08
N GLU A 39 2.98 3.25 -13.18
CA GLU A 39 1.63 3.14 -13.74
C GLU A 39 1.31 1.71 -14.18
N ARG A 40 2.28 1.01 -14.79
CA ARG A 40 2.12 -0.42 -15.14
C ARG A 40 1.98 -1.31 -13.91
N LEU A 41 2.74 -1.05 -12.84
CA LEU A 41 2.60 -1.78 -11.57
C LEU A 41 1.19 -1.59 -11.01
N LEU A 42 0.71 -0.34 -10.97
CA LEU A 42 -0.65 -0.04 -10.52
C LEU A 42 -1.71 -0.75 -11.38
N TYR A 43 -1.58 -0.73 -12.71
CA TYR A 43 -2.49 -1.43 -13.61
C TYR A 43 -2.58 -2.94 -13.29
N GLU A 44 -1.43 -3.58 -13.03
CA GLU A 44 -1.36 -4.99 -12.66
C GLU A 44 -1.99 -5.24 -11.27
N SER A 45 -1.76 -4.37 -10.29
CA SER A 45 -2.42 -4.41 -8.97
C SER A 45 -3.94 -4.26 -9.08
N LEU A 46 -4.41 -3.27 -9.84
CA LEU A 46 -5.84 -3.02 -10.09
C LEU A 46 -6.51 -4.15 -10.85
N SER A 47 -5.78 -4.87 -11.71
CA SER A 47 -6.28 -6.07 -12.38
C SER A 47 -6.63 -7.17 -11.37
N SER A 48 -5.87 -7.31 -10.28
CA SER A 48 -6.19 -8.28 -9.21
C SER A 48 -7.42 -7.87 -8.39
N ILE A 49 -7.59 -6.57 -8.15
CA ILE A 49 -8.77 -6.05 -7.45
C ILE A 49 -10.01 -6.15 -8.34
N SER A 50 -9.89 -5.86 -9.63
CA SER A 50 -11.00 -5.97 -10.58
C SER A 50 -11.48 -7.41 -10.79
N GLN A 51 -10.75 -8.40 -10.29
CA GLN A 51 -11.13 -9.81 -10.29
C GLN A 51 -11.95 -10.23 -9.06
N GLN A 52 -12.26 -9.32 -8.13
CA GLN A 52 -13.09 -9.64 -6.97
C GLN A 52 -14.40 -10.36 -7.37
N THR A 53 -14.79 -11.37 -6.60
CA THR A 53 -16.00 -12.18 -6.84
C THR A 53 -17.29 -11.55 -6.31
N SER A 54 -17.17 -10.51 -5.48
CA SER A 54 -18.28 -9.64 -5.09
C SER A 54 -18.01 -8.24 -5.64
N ASP A 55 -19.07 -7.56 -6.06
CA ASP A 55 -19.07 -6.16 -6.50
C ASP A 55 -19.20 -5.16 -5.34
N ALA A 56 -19.29 -5.66 -4.10
CA ALA A 56 -19.39 -4.90 -2.86
C ALA A 56 -18.07 -4.23 -2.45
N TYR A 57 -17.43 -3.54 -3.40
CA TYR A 57 -16.21 -2.80 -3.16
C TYR A 57 -16.12 -1.53 -3.98
N ARG A 58 -15.20 -0.66 -3.59
CA ARG A 58 -14.71 0.46 -4.40
C ARG A 58 -13.21 0.64 -4.21
N ILE A 59 -12.61 1.41 -5.08
CA ILE A 59 -11.17 1.68 -5.09
C ILE A 59 -10.95 3.18 -4.94
N VAL A 60 -10.06 3.57 -4.05
CA VAL A 60 -9.56 4.96 -3.94
C VAL A 60 -8.05 4.95 -4.14
N ILE A 61 -7.61 5.77 -5.09
CA ILE A 61 -6.20 5.97 -5.41
C ILE A 61 -5.88 7.43 -5.14
N VAL A 62 -4.86 7.70 -4.34
CA VAL A 62 -4.39 9.06 -4.08
C VAL A 62 -3.00 9.25 -4.67
N GLY A 63 -2.78 10.29 -5.46
CA GLY A 63 -1.49 10.55 -6.07
C GLY A 63 -1.37 11.93 -6.67
N ASN A 64 -0.13 12.35 -6.96
CA ASN A 64 0.15 13.65 -7.56
C ASN A 64 -0.13 13.74 -9.06
N ARG A 65 -0.31 12.59 -9.71
CA ARG A 65 -0.55 12.53 -11.14
C ARG A 65 -1.49 11.38 -11.43
N ARG A 66 -2.60 11.68 -12.10
CA ARG A 66 -3.52 10.66 -12.59
C ARG A 66 -2.80 9.73 -13.59
N PRO A 67 -2.95 8.39 -13.47
CA PRO A 67 -2.39 7.46 -14.46
C PRO A 67 -2.95 7.72 -15.87
N GLN A 68 -2.15 7.41 -16.89
CA GLN A 68 -2.53 7.64 -18.29
C GLN A 68 -3.52 6.59 -18.84
N PHE A 69 -3.64 5.44 -18.18
CA PHE A 69 -4.58 4.39 -18.56
C PHE A 69 -5.97 4.64 -17.97
N GLU A 70 -7.00 4.07 -18.62
CA GLU A 70 -8.37 4.12 -18.13
C GLU A 70 -8.51 3.33 -16.81
N LEU A 71 -8.92 4.03 -15.75
CA LEU A 71 -9.13 3.39 -14.45
C LEU A 71 -10.33 2.43 -14.51
N PRO A 72 -10.24 1.25 -13.87
CA PRO A 72 -11.34 0.31 -13.89
C PRO A 72 -12.58 0.87 -13.18
N PRO A 73 -13.78 0.30 -13.43
CA PRO A 73 -15.00 0.69 -12.74
C PRO A 73 -14.83 0.70 -11.22
N ARG A 74 -15.66 1.50 -10.53
CA ARG A 74 -15.63 1.67 -9.05
C ARG A 74 -14.34 2.29 -8.52
N THR A 75 -13.51 2.89 -9.38
CA THR A 75 -12.28 3.57 -9.00
C THR A 75 -12.44 5.08 -8.98
N GLN A 76 -12.10 5.68 -7.85
CA GLN A 76 -11.90 7.12 -7.70
C GLN A 76 -10.40 7.41 -7.63
N PHE A 77 -9.94 8.38 -8.41
CA PHE A 77 -8.64 8.98 -8.24
C PHE A 77 -8.79 10.34 -7.55
N VAL A 78 -8.05 10.55 -6.46
CA VAL A 78 -7.96 11.83 -5.77
C VAL A 78 -6.57 12.39 -6.06
N GLU A 79 -6.55 13.47 -6.82
CA GLU A 79 -5.31 14.17 -7.16
C GLU A 79 -4.93 15.12 -6.02
N VAL A 80 -3.64 15.13 -5.67
CA VAL A 80 -3.08 16.02 -4.64
C VAL A 80 -1.90 16.80 -5.20
N ASP A 81 -1.67 18.01 -4.70
CA ASP A 81 -0.52 18.84 -5.07
C ASP A 81 0.55 18.87 -3.97
N PHE A 82 0.88 17.68 -3.45
CA PHE A 82 1.91 17.55 -2.41
C PHE A 82 3.31 17.66 -3.02
N ASP A 83 4.20 18.39 -2.35
CA ASP A 83 5.61 18.45 -2.73
C ASP A 83 6.26 17.05 -2.76
N PRO A 84 7.35 16.87 -3.55
CA PRO A 84 8.14 15.66 -3.47
C PRO A 84 8.60 15.41 -2.03
N PRO A 85 8.32 14.23 -1.43
CA PRO A 85 8.74 13.93 -0.06
C PRO A 85 10.27 13.91 0.14
N SER A 86 11.04 13.93 -0.95
CA SER A 86 12.48 14.10 -0.92
C SER A 86 12.96 14.80 -2.19
N GLN A 87 13.99 15.63 -2.05
CA GLN A 87 14.69 16.23 -3.20
C GLN A 87 15.50 15.19 -4.00
N LEU A 88 15.79 14.03 -3.41
CA LEU A 88 16.47 12.93 -4.11
C LEU A 88 15.56 12.33 -5.18
N ALA A 89 16.01 12.38 -6.43
CA ALA A 89 15.34 11.70 -7.53
C ALA A 89 15.42 10.17 -7.36
N GLY A 90 14.38 9.45 -7.78
CA GLY A 90 14.32 7.99 -7.74
C GLY A 90 13.94 7.37 -6.39
N PRO A 91 13.76 6.03 -6.35
CA PRO A 91 13.03 5.33 -5.27
C PRO A 91 13.73 5.27 -3.90
N CYS A 92 15.03 5.58 -3.85
CA CYS A 92 15.86 5.43 -2.65
C CYS A 92 15.87 6.70 -1.78
N THR A 93 14.70 7.20 -1.39
CA THR A 93 14.56 8.48 -0.66
C THR A 93 14.75 8.39 0.86
N GLY A 94 14.87 7.18 1.41
CA GLY A 94 14.87 6.95 2.87
C GLY A 94 13.47 6.61 3.41
N LEU A 95 13.40 6.06 4.62
CA LEU A 95 12.16 5.51 5.15
C LEU A 95 11.17 6.61 5.56
N SER A 96 11.65 7.69 6.20
CA SER A 96 10.78 8.77 6.70
C SER A 96 10.04 9.49 5.57
N PRO A 97 10.68 9.88 4.44
CA PRO A 97 9.98 10.43 3.28
C PRO A 97 8.90 9.51 2.71
N VAL A 98 9.17 8.20 2.62
CA VAL A 98 8.20 7.22 2.11
C VAL A 98 7.00 7.10 3.06
N ILE A 99 7.25 7.06 4.37
CA ILE A 99 6.19 7.00 5.38
C ILE A 99 5.34 8.26 5.36
N TRP A 100 5.99 9.43 5.25
CA TRP A 100 5.31 10.73 5.19
C TRP A 100 4.37 10.82 3.98
N ASP A 101 4.89 10.57 2.78
CA ASP A 101 4.11 10.63 1.53
C ASP A 101 2.95 9.63 1.53
N LYS A 102 3.24 8.37 1.86
CA LYS A 102 2.22 7.32 1.87
C LYS A 102 1.17 7.59 2.95
N GLY A 103 1.59 7.94 4.17
CA GLY A 103 0.70 8.12 5.31
C GLY A 103 -0.25 9.30 5.13
N THR A 104 0.25 10.43 4.63
CA THR A 104 -0.57 11.61 4.36
C THR A 104 -1.55 11.38 3.22
N LYS A 105 -1.12 10.74 2.11
CA LYS A 105 -2.02 10.34 1.02
C LYS A 105 -3.07 9.32 1.46
N SER A 106 -2.72 8.37 2.34
CA SER A 106 -3.69 7.48 2.98
C SER A 106 -4.70 8.27 3.82
N GLY A 107 -4.27 9.33 4.50
CA GLY A 107 -5.15 10.25 5.23
C GLY A 107 -6.14 10.98 4.31
N VAL A 108 -5.68 11.50 3.17
CA VAL A 108 -6.55 12.08 2.11
C VAL A 108 -7.59 11.06 1.64
N ALA A 109 -7.18 9.81 1.42
CA ALA A 109 -8.10 8.75 1.01
C ALA A 109 -9.21 8.54 2.05
N LEU A 110 -8.85 8.47 3.33
CA LEU A 110 -9.81 8.33 4.42
C LEU A 110 -10.75 9.54 4.53
N ALA A 111 -10.25 10.76 4.32
CA ALA A 111 -11.07 11.96 4.26
C ALA A 111 -12.08 11.92 3.09
N ALA A 112 -11.62 11.50 1.90
CA ALA A 112 -12.48 11.32 0.73
C ALA A 112 -13.61 10.28 0.98
N LEU A 113 -13.26 9.18 1.65
CA LEU A 113 -14.20 8.10 1.98
C LEU A 113 -15.27 8.53 2.99
N ARG A 114 -15.04 9.55 3.83
CA ARG A 114 -15.97 9.99 4.88
C ARG A 114 -17.34 10.44 4.34
N LYS A 115 -17.39 11.01 3.14
CA LYS A 115 -18.64 11.51 2.51
C LYS A 115 -19.63 10.38 2.23
N THR A 116 -19.14 9.16 2.03
CA THR A 116 -19.95 7.95 1.87
C THR A 116 -19.14 6.83 2.49
N PRO A 117 -19.15 6.64 3.82
CA PRO A 117 -18.19 5.78 4.51
C PRO A 117 -18.35 4.31 4.09
N PRO A 118 -17.25 3.57 3.85
CA PRO A 118 -17.30 2.12 3.72
C PRO A 118 -17.38 1.48 5.11
N ASP A 119 -17.70 0.20 5.18
CA ASP A 119 -17.64 -0.55 6.44
C ASP A 119 -16.21 -0.94 6.79
N PHE A 120 -15.43 -1.33 5.78
CA PHE A 120 -14.04 -1.75 5.93
C PHE A 120 -13.12 -1.05 4.93
N VAL A 121 -11.85 -0.92 5.31
CA VAL A 121 -10.77 -0.42 4.47
C VAL A 121 -9.66 -1.46 4.40
N MET A 122 -9.19 -1.73 3.18
CA MET A 122 -7.95 -2.46 2.94
C MET A 122 -6.96 -1.58 2.22
N PHE A 123 -5.90 -1.18 2.91
CA PHE A 123 -4.75 -0.57 2.23
C PHE A 123 -3.99 -1.63 1.43
N PHE A 124 -3.58 -1.28 0.22
CA PHE A 124 -2.71 -2.11 -0.62
C PHE A 124 -1.57 -1.28 -1.22
N ASP A 125 -0.40 -1.90 -1.38
CA ASP A 125 0.73 -1.30 -2.08
C ASP A 125 0.48 -1.38 -3.60
N ALA A 126 0.77 -0.31 -4.35
CA ALA A 126 0.46 -0.18 -5.78
C ALA A 126 1.31 -1.08 -6.70
N ASP A 127 2.06 -2.02 -6.14
CA ASP A 127 2.81 -3.05 -6.84
C ASP A 127 2.51 -4.48 -6.34
N ASP A 128 1.57 -4.63 -5.41
CA ASP A 128 1.11 -5.91 -4.84
C ASP A 128 -0.21 -6.39 -5.44
N PHE A 129 -0.59 -7.63 -5.15
CA PHE A 129 -1.84 -8.23 -5.63
C PHE A 129 -2.71 -8.72 -4.48
N VAL A 130 -4.03 -8.68 -4.67
CA VAL A 130 -5.06 -9.07 -3.69
C VAL A 130 -5.82 -10.29 -4.21
N HIS A 131 -6.15 -11.22 -3.30
CA HIS A 131 -6.93 -12.41 -3.66
C HIS A 131 -8.36 -12.02 -4.09
N ARG A 132 -8.90 -12.67 -5.13
CA ARG A 132 -10.23 -12.41 -5.70
C ARG A 132 -11.45 -12.60 -4.79
N ASN A 133 -11.28 -13.08 -3.57
CA ASN A 133 -12.41 -13.39 -2.66
C ASN A 133 -12.39 -12.50 -1.41
N VAL A 134 -11.56 -11.46 -1.38
CA VAL A 134 -11.46 -10.59 -0.21
C VAL A 134 -12.75 -9.80 -0.01
N ALA A 135 -13.30 -9.20 -1.06
CA ALA A 135 -14.55 -8.44 -0.98
C ALA A 135 -15.73 -9.35 -0.57
N ALA A 136 -15.87 -10.52 -1.21
CA ALA A 136 -16.90 -11.49 -0.86
C ALA A 136 -16.78 -11.96 0.60
N HIS A 137 -15.56 -12.25 1.07
CA HIS A 137 -15.33 -12.64 2.46
C HIS A 137 -15.72 -11.52 3.44
N VAL A 138 -15.44 -10.26 3.13
CA VAL A 138 -15.84 -9.13 3.98
C VAL A 138 -17.37 -8.97 4.00
N ASP A 139 -18.00 -9.08 2.84
CA ASP A 139 -19.45 -8.98 2.66
C ASP A 139 -20.22 -10.07 3.42
N GLU A 140 -19.71 -11.30 3.41
CA GLU A 140 -20.27 -12.43 4.15
C GLU A 140 -20.04 -12.35 5.68
N ASN A 141 -19.23 -11.40 6.17
CA ASN A 141 -18.84 -11.32 7.57
C ASN A 141 -18.89 -9.86 8.12
N PRO A 142 -20.07 -9.19 8.07
CA PRO A 142 -20.27 -7.80 8.48
C PRO A 142 -19.75 -7.46 9.89
N ASP A 143 -20.01 -8.36 10.85
CA ASP A 143 -19.77 -8.12 12.28
C ASP A 143 -18.33 -8.41 12.72
N SER A 144 -17.44 -8.71 11.78
CA SER A 144 -16.05 -9.05 12.09
C SER A 144 -15.28 -7.85 12.67
N PRO A 145 -14.38 -8.06 13.65
CA PRO A 145 -13.51 -7.00 14.15
C PRO A 145 -12.44 -6.53 13.15
N GLY A 146 -12.42 -7.10 11.94
CA GLY A 146 -11.41 -6.91 10.91
C GLY A 146 -10.44 -8.09 10.81
N TRP A 147 -9.58 -8.05 9.79
CA TRP A 147 -8.69 -9.14 9.44
C TRP A 147 -7.25 -8.72 9.23
N VAL A 148 -6.35 -9.65 9.53
CA VAL A 148 -4.94 -9.60 9.14
C VAL A 148 -4.61 -10.74 8.17
N VAL A 149 -3.95 -10.39 7.07
CA VAL A 149 -3.42 -11.34 6.09
C VAL A 149 -2.09 -11.87 6.59
N LYS A 150 -2.14 -12.99 7.34
CA LYS A 150 -0.92 -13.68 7.78
C LYS A 150 -0.30 -14.52 6.66
N ARG A 151 -1.13 -15.11 5.80
CA ARG A 151 -0.73 -16.04 4.76
C ARG A 151 -0.84 -15.39 3.38
N GLY A 152 0.15 -15.65 2.54
CA GLY A 152 0.16 -15.25 1.14
C GLY A 152 1.47 -15.62 0.48
N TYR A 153 1.81 -14.94 -0.60
CA TYR A 153 3.01 -15.26 -1.37
C TYR A 153 3.95 -14.08 -1.49
N MET A 154 5.24 -14.36 -1.69
CA MET A 154 6.20 -13.40 -2.22
C MET A 154 6.55 -13.86 -3.63
N TYR A 155 6.35 -13.01 -4.63
CA TYR A 155 6.49 -13.34 -6.05
C TYR A 155 7.53 -12.46 -6.74
N SER A 156 8.37 -13.07 -7.58
CA SER A 156 9.32 -12.38 -8.43
C SER A 156 8.95 -12.59 -9.90
N PRO A 157 8.59 -11.54 -10.66
CA PRO A 157 8.44 -11.64 -12.10
C PRO A 157 9.78 -11.92 -12.78
N ARG A 158 10.89 -11.38 -12.26
CA ARG A 158 12.25 -11.66 -12.79
C ARG A 158 12.57 -13.16 -12.77
N ARG A 159 12.12 -13.89 -11.75
CA ARG A 159 12.33 -15.34 -11.63
C ARG A 159 11.13 -16.17 -12.08
N ASN A 160 9.99 -15.54 -12.36
CA ASN A 160 8.68 -16.16 -12.50
C ASN A 160 8.44 -17.25 -11.43
N ALA A 161 8.72 -16.91 -10.18
CA ALA A 161 8.75 -17.86 -9.06
C ALA A 161 8.17 -17.23 -7.81
N TYR A 162 7.75 -18.05 -6.85
CA TYR A 162 7.18 -17.58 -5.60
C TYR A 162 7.51 -18.46 -4.40
N VAL A 163 7.34 -17.90 -3.21
CA VAL A 163 7.40 -18.62 -1.93
C VAL A 163 6.21 -18.26 -1.05
N ARG A 164 5.67 -19.24 -0.32
CA ARG A 164 4.61 -19.01 0.65
C ARG A 164 5.17 -18.32 1.89
N ARG A 165 4.45 -17.33 2.42
CA ARG A 165 4.75 -16.62 3.66
C ARG A 165 3.62 -16.86 4.67
N ARG A 166 3.99 -17.08 5.94
CA ARG A 166 3.06 -17.27 7.07
C ARG A 166 2.98 -16.06 8.00
N ARG A 167 3.78 -15.03 7.73
CA ARG A 167 3.83 -13.75 8.45
C ARG A 167 3.93 -12.60 7.43
N LEU A 168 3.06 -12.63 6.41
CA LEU A 168 3.11 -11.69 5.28
C LEU A 168 2.99 -10.22 5.74
N HIS A 169 2.05 -9.93 6.64
CA HIS A 169 1.86 -8.63 7.29
C HIS A 169 3.12 -7.98 7.88
N ARG A 170 4.20 -8.73 8.13
CA ARG A 170 5.47 -8.15 8.63
C ARG A 170 6.34 -7.55 7.54
N ILE A 171 6.03 -7.79 6.27
CA ILE A 171 6.87 -7.46 5.11
C ILE A 171 6.11 -6.85 3.92
N CYS A 172 4.79 -6.75 3.98
CA CYS A 172 3.90 -6.31 2.90
C CYS A 172 2.80 -5.43 3.49
N GLY A 173 2.53 -4.28 2.85
CA GLY A 173 1.49 -3.33 3.27
C GLY A 173 0.08 -3.82 2.98
N THR A 174 -0.07 -4.68 1.98
CA THR A 174 -1.30 -5.31 1.52
C THR A 174 -1.73 -6.42 2.47
N SER A 175 -2.07 -6.07 3.72
CA SER A 175 -2.20 -7.08 4.78
C SER A 175 -3.23 -6.83 5.88
N PHE A 176 -3.96 -5.72 5.85
CA PHE A 176 -4.90 -5.37 6.90
C PHE A 176 -6.22 -4.91 6.31
N ILE A 177 -7.31 -5.47 6.83
CA ILE A 177 -8.69 -5.10 6.51
C ILE A 177 -9.30 -4.63 7.83
N ILE A 178 -9.57 -3.34 7.95
CA ILE A 178 -9.89 -2.70 9.22
C ILE A 178 -11.26 -1.99 9.09
N PRO A 179 -12.15 -2.08 10.10
CA PRO A 179 -13.38 -1.30 10.11
C PRO A 179 -13.09 0.19 9.90
N PHE A 180 -13.82 0.87 9.02
CA PHE A 180 -13.54 2.28 8.69
C PHE A 180 -13.57 3.19 9.93
N GLY A 181 -14.56 2.99 10.81
CA GLY A 181 -14.68 3.73 12.07
C GLY A 181 -13.48 3.57 13.02
N ALA A 182 -12.63 2.55 12.83
CA ALA A 182 -11.41 2.37 13.60
C ALA A 182 -10.38 3.48 13.38
N TYR A 183 -10.38 4.08 12.19
CA TYR A 183 -9.43 5.13 11.85
C TYR A 183 -9.76 6.48 12.47
N ARG A 184 -10.99 6.65 13.01
CA ARG A 184 -11.46 7.90 13.65
C ARG A 184 -11.09 9.14 12.82
N VAL A 185 -11.44 9.10 11.53
CA VAL A 185 -11.08 10.12 10.55
C VAL A 185 -11.52 11.51 11.06
N PRO A 186 -10.58 12.44 11.33
CA PRO A 186 -10.91 13.75 11.89
C PRO A 186 -11.87 14.55 11.00
N GLU A 187 -12.90 15.17 11.60
CA GLU A 187 -13.96 15.89 10.88
C GLU A 187 -13.45 17.10 10.09
N CYS A 188 -12.36 17.72 10.55
CA CYS A 188 -11.74 18.89 9.94
C CYS A 188 -11.02 18.59 8.61
N LEU A 189 -10.72 17.32 8.30
CA LEU A 189 -10.02 16.96 7.07
C LEU A 189 -11.00 16.88 5.88
N ASP A 190 -10.57 17.39 4.73
CA ASP A 190 -11.14 17.12 3.40
C ASP A 190 -9.98 16.79 2.43
N VAL A 191 -10.30 16.54 1.16
CA VAL A 191 -9.36 16.05 0.14
C VAL A 191 -8.26 17.04 -0.26
N ASP A 192 -8.43 18.31 0.07
CA ASP A 192 -7.50 19.42 -0.18
C ASP A 192 -6.59 19.74 1.02
N ALA A 193 -6.68 18.97 2.11
CA ALA A 193 -5.84 19.17 3.28
C ALA A 193 -4.35 18.98 2.96
N SER A 194 -3.50 19.86 3.51
CA SER A 194 -2.05 19.72 3.39
C SER A 194 -1.53 18.50 4.14
N GLN A 195 -0.31 18.07 3.82
CA GLN A 195 0.36 16.97 4.51
C GLN A 195 0.50 17.24 6.02
N GLU A 196 0.82 18.47 6.39
CA GLU A 196 0.96 18.92 7.78
C GLU A 196 -0.38 18.86 8.51
N ALA A 197 -1.45 19.37 7.91
CA ALA A 197 -2.79 19.33 8.51
C ALA A 197 -3.25 17.88 8.75
N ILE A 198 -2.97 16.98 7.80
CA ILE A 198 -3.28 15.55 7.96
C ILE A 198 -2.47 14.92 9.09
N ALA A 199 -1.16 15.20 9.13
CA ALA A 199 -0.27 14.66 10.14
C ALA A 199 -0.60 15.17 11.55
N GLU A 200 -0.98 16.43 11.68
CA GLU A 200 -1.43 17.05 12.92
C GLU A 200 -2.75 16.42 13.38
N ALA A 201 -3.73 16.32 12.49
CA ALA A 201 -5.07 15.84 12.83
C ALA A 201 -5.11 14.35 13.20
N PHE A 202 -4.35 13.49 12.50
CA PHE A 202 -4.25 12.06 12.85
C PHE A 202 -3.24 11.79 13.97
N GLY A 203 -2.23 12.66 14.10
CA GLY A 203 -1.04 12.40 14.90
C GLY A 203 -0.04 11.48 14.18
N TYR A 204 1.24 11.75 14.44
CA TYR A 204 2.37 11.05 13.80
C TYR A 204 2.36 9.53 14.03
N ASP A 205 1.90 9.06 15.19
CA ASP A 205 1.90 7.62 15.50
C ASP A 205 0.89 6.85 14.64
N VAL A 206 -0.33 7.38 14.48
CA VAL A 206 -1.36 6.82 13.58
C VAL A 206 -0.86 6.85 12.14
N LEU A 207 -0.31 7.97 11.70
CA LEU A 207 0.22 8.11 10.34
C LEU A 207 1.30 7.05 10.05
N GLN A 208 2.26 6.90 10.96
CA GLN A 208 3.37 5.98 10.79
C GLN A 208 2.94 4.51 10.90
N ARG A 209 2.08 4.16 11.88
CA ARG A 209 1.81 2.76 12.24
C ARG A 209 0.52 2.20 11.68
N ALA A 210 -0.47 3.05 11.39
CA ALA A 210 -1.79 2.65 10.90
C ALA A 210 -2.03 3.01 9.44
N LEU A 211 -1.43 4.09 8.92
CA LEU A 211 -1.69 4.59 7.55
C LEU A 211 -0.58 4.30 6.54
N ALA A 212 0.68 4.27 6.98
CA ALA A 212 1.84 4.06 6.11
C ALA A 212 2.55 2.71 6.32
N GLY A 213 2.90 2.42 7.58
CA GLY A 213 3.68 1.25 7.97
C GLY A 213 2.80 0.02 8.20
N HIS A 214 3.40 -1.16 8.00
CA HIS A 214 2.72 -2.45 8.19
C HIS A 214 3.43 -3.37 9.19
N ARG A 215 4.76 -3.25 9.32
CA ARG A 215 5.61 -4.19 10.07
C ARG A 215 5.17 -4.43 11.51
N TYR A 216 4.66 -3.39 12.18
CA TYR A 216 4.21 -3.41 13.57
C TYR A 216 2.72 -3.08 13.71
N GLN A 217 1.99 -2.99 12.60
CA GLN A 217 0.59 -2.54 12.58
C GLN A 217 -0.34 -3.51 13.32
N LEU A 218 -0.08 -4.83 13.26
CA LEU A 218 -0.86 -5.81 14.03
C LEU A 218 -0.75 -5.56 15.55
N ASN A 219 0.47 -5.37 16.06
CA ASN A 219 0.71 -5.08 17.46
C ASN A 219 0.07 -3.74 17.83
N TRP A 220 0.24 -2.73 16.99
CA TRP A 220 -0.34 -1.41 17.22
C TRP A 220 -1.87 -1.49 17.38
N TRP A 221 -2.57 -2.21 16.49
CA TRP A 221 -4.01 -2.40 16.62
C TRP A 221 -4.39 -3.14 17.91
N GLN A 222 -3.61 -4.15 18.32
CA GLN A 222 -3.83 -4.87 19.57
C GLN A 222 -3.66 -3.97 20.79
N ASP A 223 -2.59 -3.16 20.82
CA ASP A 223 -2.30 -2.20 21.88
C ASP A 223 -3.40 -1.11 21.97
N HIS A 224 -4.12 -0.86 20.86
CA HIS A 224 -5.27 0.04 20.77
C HIS A 224 -6.61 -0.69 20.89
N GLY A 225 -6.63 -1.86 21.54
CA GLY A 225 -7.85 -2.59 21.93
C GLY A 225 -8.54 -3.34 20.80
N ARG A 226 -7.87 -3.56 19.65
CA ARG A 226 -8.44 -4.29 18.51
C ARG A 226 -7.78 -5.64 18.31
N THR A 227 -8.59 -6.69 18.40
CA THR A 227 -8.17 -8.05 18.05
C THR A 227 -8.63 -8.39 16.64
N LEU A 228 -7.70 -8.45 15.70
CA LEU A 228 -8.00 -8.82 14.31
C LEU A 228 -8.03 -10.33 14.13
N GLN A 229 -9.02 -10.81 13.36
CA GLN A 229 -9.07 -12.20 12.92
C GLN A 229 -8.01 -12.48 11.85
N THR A 230 -7.65 -13.74 11.66
CA THR A 230 -6.77 -14.11 10.54
C THR A 230 -7.61 -14.42 9.31
N LEU A 231 -7.28 -13.83 8.15
CA LEU A 231 -7.96 -14.16 6.90
C LEU A 231 -7.80 -15.68 6.57
N PRO A 232 -8.89 -16.40 6.22
CA PRO A 232 -8.88 -17.86 6.15
C PRO A 232 -8.19 -18.44 4.92
N PHE A 233 -7.71 -17.59 4.01
CA PHE A 233 -6.95 -17.96 2.79
C PHE A 233 -5.71 -17.07 2.61
N GLU A 234 -4.93 -17.37 1.57
CA GLU A 234 -3.83 -16.52 1.11
C GLU A 234 -4.35 -15.20 0.55
N GLY A 235 -4.30 -14.12 1.33
CA GLY A 235 -4.99 -12.87 0.97
C GLY A 235 -4.26 -11.97 -0.03
N ALA A 236 -2.93 -12.09 -0.14
CA ALA A 236 -2.14 -11.20 -0.97
C ALA A 236 -0.85 -11.83 -1.52
N VAL A 237 -0.34 -11.24 -2.60
CA VAL A 237 0.97 -11.53 -3.18
C VAL A 237 1.84 -10.28 -3.07
N TYR A 238 2.90 -10.38 -2.29
CA TYR A 238 3.94 -9.37 -2.18
C TYR A 238 4.89 -9.46 -3.38
N ARG A 239 4.88 -8.45 -4.25
CA ARG A 239 5.76 -8.42 -5.41
C ARG A 239 7.15 -7.91 -5.03
N VAL A 240 8.17 -8.59 -5.52
CA VAL A 240 9.56 -8.19 -5.31
C VAL A 240 10.27 -7.94 -6.63
N GLU A 241 11.42 -7.26 -6.56
CA GLU A 241 12.27 -6.98 -7.72
C GLU A 241 11.54 -6.13 -8.79
N THR A 242 10.74 -5.16 -8.34
CA THR A 242 10.00 -4.22 -9.20
C THR A 242 10.87 -3.10 -9.75
N GLY A 243 12.02 -2.82 -9.12
CA GLY A 243 12.88 -1.68 -9.44
C GLY A 243 12.44 -0.39 -8.74
N GLU A 244 11.16 -0.28 -8.37
CA GLU A 244 10.55 0.86 -7.68
C GLU A 244 10.37 0.64 -6.17
N ASN A 245 10.51 -0.61 -5.69
CA ASN A 245 10.29 -0.94 -4.29
C ASN A 245 11.34 -0.35 -3.34
N HIS A 246 10.88 0.27 -2.24
CA HIS A 246 11.77 0.83 -1.23
C HIS A 246 12.57 -0.25 -0.46
N SER A 247 11.95 -1.42 -0.21
CA SER A 247 12.51 -2.45 0.69
C SER A 247 13.74 -3.19 0.12
N GLY A 248 13.89 -3.24 -1.22
CA GLY A 248 14.93 -4.01 -1.89
C GLY A 248 14.85 -5.53 -1.65
N ASN A 249 13.70 -6.04 -1.18
CA ASN A 249 13.49 -7.47 -0.98
C ASN A 249 13.59 -8.24 -2.31
N ARG A 250 14.05 -9.50 -2.23
CA ARG A 250 14.22 -10.42 -3.37
C ARG A 250 13.98 -11.86 -2.96
N LEU A 251 13.69 -12.73 -3.94
CA LEU A 251 13.64 -14.17 -3.71
C LEU A 251 15.04 -14.77 -3.67
N LEU A 252 15.37 -15.46 -2.58
CA LEU A 252 16.65 -16.15 -2.39
C LEU A 252 16.45 -17.67 -2.45
N GLY A 253 17.40 -18.35 -3.09
CA GLY A 253 17.41 -19.82 -3.16
C GLY A 253 16.33 -20.41 -4.08
N PRO A 254 16.21 -21.75 -4.11
CA PRO A 254 15.13 -22.45 -4.79
C PRO A 254 13.75 -21.99 -4.31
N CYS A 255 12.85 -21.75 -5.26
CA CYS A 255 11.48 -21.28 -5.02
C CYS A 255 10.49 -22.14 -5.82
N ARG A 256 9.20 -21.99 -5.54
CA ARG A 256 8.17 -22.67 -6.34
C ARG A 256 8.10 -21.99 -7.71
N PRO A 257 8.14 -22.75 -8.82
CA PRO A 257 7.88 -22.16 -10.14
C PRO A 257 6.45 -21.62 -10.20
N TYR A 258 6.23 -20.60 -11.02
CA TYR A 258 4.90 -20.05 -11.30
C TYR A 258 3.87 -21.16 -11.54
N ARG A 259 2.66 -20.98 -11.00
CA ARG A 259 1.53 -21.90 -11.15
C ARG A 259 0.25 -21.10 -11.40
N GLN A 260 -0.66 -21.73 -12.13
CA GLN A 260 -1.91 -21.14 -12.63
C GLN A 260 -2.76 -20.44 -11.56
N HIS A 261 -2.80 -20.93 -10.32
CA HIS A 261 -3.49 -20.26 -9.20
C HIS A 261 -3.09 -18.78 -8.99
N LEU A 262 -1.87 -18.36 -9.38
CA LEU A 262 -1.47 -16.95 -9.28
C LEU A 262 -2.26 -16.07 -10.26
N LEU A 263 -2.61 -16.60 -11.44
CA LEU A 263 -3.51 -15.94 -12.38
C LEU A 263 -4.96 -16.05 -11.92
N ASP A 264 -5.37 -17.25 -11.50
CA ASP A 264 -6.76 -17.52 -11.15
C ASP A 264 -7.20 -16.73 -9.91
N ASP A 265 -6.34 -16.61 -8.89
CA ASP A 265 -6.68 -16.03 -7.59
C ASP A 265 -6.23 -14.56 -7.45
N PHE A 266 -5.23 -14.11 -8.21
CA PHE A 266 -4.58 -12.80 -8.03
C PHE A 266 -4.33 -12.03 -9.34
N ALA A 267 -4.85 -12.50 -10.48
CA ALA A 267 -4.59 -11.93 -11.82
C ALA A 267 -3.09 -11.82 -12.22
N VAL A 268 -2.17 -12.51 -11.53
CA VAL A 268 -0.74 -12.45 -11.81
C VAL A 268 -0.43 -13.29 -13.04
N ARG A 269 -0.08 -12.65 -14.15
CA ARG A 269 0.28 -13.32 -15.40
C ARG A 269 1.70 -13.92 -15.34
N SER A 270 1.89 -15.04 -16.02
CA SER A 270 3.21 -15.64 -16.17
C SER A 270 4.14 -14.68 -16.93
N SER A 271 5.31 -14.41 -16.37
CA SER A 271 6.33 -13.56 -17.00
C SER A 271 7.31 -14.34 -17.88
N LYS A 272 7.25 -15.67 -17.88
CA LYS A 272 8.18 -16.54 -18.61
C LYS A 272 7.50 -17.80 -19.17
N PRO A 273 8.03 -18.40 -20.25
CA PRO A 273 7.66 -19.75 -20.68
C PRO A 273 7.98 -20.81 -19.61
N ARG A 274 7.36 -22.01 -19.72
CA ARG A 274 7.48 -23.08 -18.71
C ARG A 274 8.93 -23.52 -18.46
N ALA A 275 9.71 -23.74 -19.52
CA ALA A 275 11.11 -24.17 -19.39
C ALA A 275 11.97 -23.12 -18.67
N ALA A 276 11.86 -21.84 -19.08
CA ALA A 276 12.57 -20.73 -18.46
C ALA A 276 12.17 -20.54 -16.99
N THR A 277 10.87 -20.70 -16.69
CA THR A 277 10.32 -20.67 -15.33
C THR A 277 10.98 -21.71 -14.44
N TRP A 278 11.04 -22.97 -14.87
CA TRP A 278 11.68 -24.04 -14.11
C TRP A 278 13.16 -23.73 -13.87
N TRP A 279 13.89 -23.31 -14.90
CA TRP A 279 15.30 -22.95 -14.80
C TRP A 279 15.56 -21.81 -13.80
N SER A 280 14.77 -20.73 -13.81
CA SER A 280 14.97 -19.62 -12.87
C SER A 280 14.43 -19.86 -11.45
N SER A 281 13.57 -20.87 -11.27
CA SER A 281 12.98 -21.21 -9.97
C SER A 281 13.82 -22.19 -9.17
N ILE A 282 14.39 -23.21 -9.81
CA ILE A 282 15.13 -24.28 -9.15
C ILE A 282 16.50 -24.62 -9.78
N GLY A 283 16.80 -24.10 -10.97
CA GLY A 283 18.07 -24.34 -11.67
C GLY A 283 19.23 -23.51 -11.12
N GLY A 284 20.37 -23.52 -11.81
CA GLY A 284 21.60 -22.82 -11.40
C GLY A 284 21.39 -21.35 -10.94
N PRO A 285 20.59 -20.53 -11.64
CA PRO A 285 20.29 -19.15 -11.22
C PRO A 285 19.58 -19.03 -9.87
N ALA A 286 18.84 -20.06 -9.44
CA ALA A 286 18.19 -20.08 -8.13
C ALA A 286 19.20 -20.20 -6.97
N TRP A 287 20.33 -20.84 -7.23
CA TRP A 287 21.42 -21.06 -6.27
C TRP A 287 22.48 -19.96 -6.29
N ARG A 288 22.56 -19.19 -7.39
CA ARG A 288 23.43 -18.02 -7.54
C ARG A 288 22.60 -16.76 -7.81
N PRO A 289 21.78 -16.28 -6.85
CA PRO A 289 21.22 -14.94 -7.01
C PRO A 289 22.40 -13.98 -7.11
N ASP A 290 22.40 -13.01 -8.03
CA ASP A 290 23.46 -12.00 -8.14
C ASP A 290 23.77 -11.41 -6.74
N LEU A 291 24.82 -11.91 -6.10
CA LEU A 291 25.22 -11.54 -4.74
C LEU A 291 26.12 -10.31 -4.86
N ARG A 292 25.55 -9.17 -5.24
CA ARG A 292 26.08 -7.91 -4.69
C ARG A 292 25.51 -7.81 -3.28
N PRO A 293 26.30 -8.00 -2.21
CA PRO A 293 25.79 -7.87 -0.85
C PRO A 293 25.35 -6.41 -0.64
N ARG A 294 24.04 -6.19 -0.53
CA ARG A 294 23.50 -4.97 0.09
C ARG A 294 23.32 -5.27 1.58
N ARG A 295 23.83 -4.40 2.45
CA ARG A 295 23.72 -4.56 3.92
C ARG A 295 22.25 -4.82 4.30
N PRO A 296 21.95 -5.91 5.01
CA PRO A 296 20.62 -6.19 5.52
C PRO A 296 20.07 -5.00 6.30
N SER A 297 18.77 -4.71 6.17
CA SER A 297 18.17 -3.52 6.78
C SER A 297 18.27 -3.50 8.31
N PHE A 298 18.43 -4.65 8.97
CA PHE A 298 18.64 -4.78 10.41
C PHE A 298 20.10 -4.51 10.87
N LEU A 299 21.06 -4.40 9.94
CA LEU A 299 22.44 -3.96 10.20
C LEU A 299 22.65 -2.49 9.82
N ARG A 300 21.57 -1.77 9.49
CA ARG A 300 21.60 -0.31 9.33
C ARG A 300 21.33 0.32 10.68
N ALA A 301 22.08 1.39 11.00
CA ALA A 301 21.86 2.15 12.24
C ALA A 301 20.38 2.56 12.37
N PRO A 302 19.80 2.56 13.58
CA PRO A 302 18.47 3.10 13.82
C PRO A 302 18.39 4.50 13.21
N GLN A 303 17.44 4.72 12.30
CA GLN A 303 17.22 6.05 11.74
C GLN A 303 16.44 6.89 12.76
N PRO A 304 16.71 8.21 12.84
CA PRO A 304 16.03 9.08 13.78
C PRO A 304 14.52 9.00 13.57
N VAL A 305 13.81 8.84 14.69
CA VAL A 305 12.36 9.04 14.79
C VAL A 305 12.07 10.48 14.38
N LEU A 306 10.97 10.72 13.68
CA LEU A 306 10.51 12.08 13.38
C LEU A 306 10.35 12.84 14.70
N HIS A 307 11.28 13.74 15.01
CA HIS A 307 11.01 14.82 15.94
C HIS A 307 10.30 15.90 15.13
N GLY A 308 9.09 16.28 15.56
CA GLY A 308 8.43 17.47 15.03
C GLY A 308 9.35 18.69 15.18
N PRO A 309 9.13 19.76 14.40
CA PRO A 309 9.90 20.98 14.55
C PRO A 309 9.73 21.48 15.99
N GLY A 310 10.80 21.41 16.78
CA GLY A 310 10.88 22.12 18.06
C GLY A 310 10.76 23.62 17.81
N PRO A 311 10.28 24.40 18.79
CA PRO A 311 10.06 25.82 18.61
C PRO A 311 11.37 26.49 18.20
N SER A 312 11.29 27.27 17.12
CA SER A 312 12.37 28.04 16.51
C SER A 312 13.18 28.78 17.57
N GLY A 313 14.39 28.27 17.86
CA GLY A 313 15.41 29.00 18.62
C GLY A 313 15.95 30.12 17.75
N ALA A 314 15.66 31.35 18.16
CA ALA A 314 16.13 32.57 17.54
C ALA A 314 17.64 32.53 17.24
N LEU A 315 18.00 32.84 15.99
CA LEU A 315 19.36 33.19 15.62
C LEU A 315 19.73 34.52 16.29
N ALA A 316 20.52 34.44 17.37
CA ALA A 316 21.23 35.58 17.91
C ALA A 316 22.27 36.05 16.88
N GLY A 317 22.22 37.35 16.54
CA GLY A 317 23.11 38.00 15.59
C GLY A 317 24.58 38.05 16.05
N PRO A 318 25.50 38.38 15.13
CA PRO A 318 26.93 38.37 15.40
C PRO A 318 27.32 39.57 16.28
N LEU A 319 27.87 39.29 17.46
CA LEU A 319 28.61 40.28 18.24
C LEU A 319 30.05 40.37 17.70
N GLY A 320 30.42 41.60 17.37
CA GLY A 320 31.66 41.97 16.71
C GLY A 320 32.93 41.83 17.57
N ASN A 321 34.03 41.96 16.84
CA ASN A 321 35.40 41.92 17.32
C ASN A 321 35.80 43.12 18.20
N THR A 322 36.77 42.82 19.08
CA THR A 322 37.88 43.66 19.61
C THR A 322 37.59 44.75 20.66
N PRO A 323 38.59 45.08 21.51
CA PRO A 323 40.01 44.67 21.52
C PRO A 323 40.37 43.53 22.49
#